data_AF-A0A7V9ABQ1-F1
#
_entry.id   AF-A0A7V9ABQ1-F1
#
_cell.length_a   1.000
_cell.length_b   1.000
_cell.length_c   1.000
_cell.angle_alpha   90.00
_cell.angle_beta   90.00
_cell.angle_gamma   90.00
#
_symmetry.space_group_name_H-M   'P 1'
#
loop_
_entity.id
_entity.type
_entity.pdbx_description
1 polymer ?
#
loop_
_entity_poly.entity_id
_entity_poly.type
_entity_poly.pdbx_seq_one_letter_code
_entity_poly.pdbx_strand_id
1 'polypeptide(L)'
;MLTGKLLRVRHQRHQVVPLYVSLQDPLVRTLAEQLLEIFRRSVGRSRGEIAEELADLIPEGPQGLLPAGLAHLLEERCSFQSVTAVSPEPLRAAVFTLAAQRRRQWAAEGKPFDRQAVLAEALRSYSQFESTGQLEEALFADLKSEQRIVAFEDLSAERLLERYNVALAQGVLLRAVRLEIQVSGATPARFRQLCRAVKFHRLIVRISPTGPENYRLEVDGPLSLFSATQKYGLRLALFLPTLLHCASFHLQAHLRWGRAGKAARDKTFTLSSADGLRSHLPDFGMYTPPELEAFVQAFRSRIRDWSLQSEPAPQMVGDSVWVPDYRLVHQPSGREVYLEFFGFWRKADLHRHCARLHQALPGRFLLCVGEGLRVDEETQERWDAAVYRYKRVPLAEEVAERAAQVAGVA
;
A
#
# COMPACT_ATOMS: atom_id res chain seq x y z
N MET A 1 -1.32 7.49 -4.27
CA MET A 1 -0.50 8.35 -3.34
C MET A 1 0.19 9.43 -4.16
N LEU A 2 0.44 10.65 -3.64
CA LEU A 2 1.06 11.70 -4.43
C LEU A 2 2.60 11.65 -4.35
N THR A 3 3.26 11.52 -5.50
CA THR A 3 4.73 11.41 -5.57
C THR A 3 5.32 12.30 -6.66
N GLY A 4 6.64 12.46 -6.65
CA GLY A 4 7.36 13.18 -7.71
C GLY A 4 6.86 14.61 -7.89
N LYS A 5 6.40 14.93 -9.10
CA LYS A 5 5.91 16.27 -9.46
C LYS A 5 4.60 16.64 -8.76
N LEU A 6 3.77 15.66 -8.38
CA LEU A 6 2.47 15.89 -7.73
C LEU A 6 2.59 16.17 -6.22
N LEU A 7 3.78 15.99 -5.65
CA LEU A 7 3.99 16.19 -4.21
C LEU A 7 4.20 17.67 -3.88
N ARG A 8 3.14 18.34 -3.42
CA ARG A 8 3.16 19.75 -3.00
C ARG A 8 3.69 19.90 -1.58
N VAL A 9 4.97 20.28 -1.48
CA VAL A 9 5.66 20.51 -0.20
C VAL A 9 6.44 21.82 -0.22
N ARG A 10 6.49 22.48 0.94
CA ARG A 10 7.39 23.60 1.23
C ARG A 10 8.61 23.10 1.97
N HIS A 11 9.78 23.59 1.58
CA HIS A 11 11.04 23.30 2.25
C HIS A 11 11.35 24.41 3.26
N GLN A 12 11.39 24.06 4.54
CA GLN A 12 12.05 24.86 5.58
C GLN A 12 13.39 24.19 5.91
N ARG A 13 14.40 24.92 6.38
CA ARG A 13 15.83 24.47 6.44
C ARG A 13 15.99 22.97 6.73
N HIS A 14 15.43 22.49 7.84
CA HIS A 14 15.48 21.08 8.24
C HIS A 14 14.15 20.33 8.12
N GLN A 15 13.06 20.97 7.67
CA GLN A 15 11.72 20.39 7.66
C GLN A 15 11.11 20.31 6.24
N VAL A 16 10.32 19.27 6.00
CA VAL A 16 9.43 19.16 4.83
C VAL A 16 8.00 19.37 5.32
N VAL A 17 7.32 20.38 4.77
CA VAL A 17 5.95 20.75 5.18
C VAL A 17 5.01 20.54 4.00
N PRO A 18 4.14 19.53 4.02
CA PRO A 18 3.06 19.38 3.04
C PRO A 18 2.18 20.62 2.96
N LEU A 19 1.75 20.98 1.75
CA LEU A 19 0.80 22.07 1.52
C LEU A 19 -0.62 21.49 1.48
N TYR A 20 -1.16 21.20 2.66
CA TYR A 20 -2.53 20.74 2.82
C TYR A 20 -3.53 21.81 2.34
N VAL A 21 -4.70 21.35 1.90
CA VAL A 21 -5.82 22.20 1.50
C VAL A 21 -6.89 22.23 2.58
N SER A 22 -7.53 23.39 2.73
CA SER A 22 -8.70 23.53 3.59
C SER A 22 -9.91 22.91 2.90
N LEU A 23 -10.64 22.06 3.62
CA LEU A 23 -11.91 21.50 3.14
C LEU A 23 -13.01 22.57 3.07
N GLN A 24 -12.83 23.72 3.71
CA GLN A 24 -13.82 24.82 3.72
C GLN A 24 -13.53 25.88 2.66
N ASP A 25 -12.43 25.76 1.92
CA ASP A 25 -12.11 26.68 0.83
C ASP A 25 -13.08 26.45 -0.35
N PRO A 26 -13.94 27.44 -0.69
CA PRO A 26 -14.92 27.28 -1.76
C PRO A 26 -14.27 27.02 -3.12
N LEU A 27 -13.13 27.63 -3.42
CA LEU A 27 -12.46 27.47 -4.72
C LEU A 27 -11.93 26.04 -4.88
N VAL A 28 -11.36 25.48 -3.81
CA VAL A 28 -10.85 24.11 -3.81
C VAL A 28 -11.99 23.08 -3.90
N ARG A 29 -13.12 23.35 -3.23
CA ARG A 29 -14.33 22.51 -3.34
C ARG A 29 -14.88 22.50 -4.76
N THR A 30 -15.08 23.68 -5.37
CA THR A 30 -15.57 23.79 -6.75
C THR A 30 -14.65 23.05 -7.72
N LEU A 31 -13.33 23.20 -7.55
CA LEU A 31 -12.36 22.47 -8.37
C LEU A 31 -12.49 20.94 -8.23
N ALA A 32 -12.65 20.45 -7.00
CA ALA A 32 -12.85 19.02 -6.75
C ALA A 32 -14.14 18.49 -7.38
N GLU A 33 -15.23 19.27 -7.34
CA GLU A 33 -16.51 18.94 -7.97
C GLU A 33 -16.41 18.91 -9.49
N GLN A 34 -15.74 19.91 -10.10
CA GLN A 34 -15.50 19.94 -11.55
C GLN A 34 -14.73 18.70 -12.02
N LEU A 35 -13.67 18.33 -11.31
CA LEU A 35 -12.89 17.13 -11.63
C LEU A 35 -13.72 15.85 -11.45
N LEU A 36 -14.50 15.74 -10.36
CA LEU A 36 -15.40 14.60 -10.15
C LEU A 36 -16.38 14.43 -11.30
N GLU A 37 -16.93 15.53 -11.83
CA GLU A 37 -17.90 15.48 -12.91
C GLU A 37 -17.31 14.93 -14.22
N ILE A 38 -16.05 15.27 -14.53
CA ILE A 38 -15.32 14.67 -15.66
C ILE A 38 -15.25 13.15 -15.49
N PHE A 39 -14.86 12.67 -14.31
CA PHE A 39 -14.71 11.23 -14.04
C PHE A 39 -16.04 10.49 -13.93
N ARG A 40 -17.13 11.12 -13.46
CA ARG A 40 -18.47 10.51 -13.47
C ARG A 40 -18.98 10.24 -14.88
N ARG A 41 -18.56 11.05 -15.85
CA ARG A 41 -18.90 10.91 -17.28
C ARG A 41 -17.84 10.12 -18.06
N SER A 42 -16.90 9.47 -17.38
CA SER A 42 -15.73 8.85 -18.02
C SER A 42 -15.92 7.42 -18.48
N VAL A 43 -16.93 6.70 -17.98
CA VAL A 43 -17.19 5.30 -18.36
C VAL A 43 -17.43 5.21 -19.86
N GLY A 44 -16.68 4.33 -20.54
CA GLY A 44 -16.66 4.16 -21.99
C GLY A 44 -15.63 5.03 -22.72
N ARG A 45 -15.11 6.09 -22.10
CA ARG A 45 -14.09 6.98 -22.67
C ARG A 45 -12.68 6.42 -22.49
N SER A 46 -11.77 6.80 -23.39
CA SER A 46 -10.36 6.44 -23.33
C SER A 46 -9.59 7.30 -22.34
N ARG A 47 -8.43 6.80 -21.90
CA ARG A 47 -7.49 7.57 -21.08
C ARG A 47 -7.00 8.83 -21.79
N GLY A 48 -6.86 8.78 -23.12
CA GLY A 48 -6.49 9.92 -23.95
C GLY A 48 -7.56 11.01 -23.92
N GLU A 49 -8.83 10.65 -24.13
CA GLU A 49 -9.96 11.59 -24.11
C GLU A 49 -10.11 12.30 -22.75
N ILE A 50 -9.90 11.57 -21.65
CA ILE A 50 -9.91 12.17 -20.30
C ILE A 50 -8.68 13.06 -20.09
N ALA A 51 -7.50 12.65 -20.58
CA ALA A 51 -6.30 13.47 -20.46
C ALA A 51 -6.41 14.79 -21.23
N GLU A 52 -7.05 14.79 -22.40
CA GLU A 52 -7.32 16.00 -23.19
C GLU A 52 -8.28 16.94 -22.45
N GLU A 53 -9.41 16.45 -21.95
CA GLU A 53 -10.34 17.28 -21.17
C GLU A 53 -9.72 17.82 -19.88
N LEU A 54 -8.87 17.03 -19.24
CA LEU A 54 -8.10 17.48 -18.07
C LEU A 54 -7.07 18.55 -18.43
N ALA A 55 -6.51 18.55 -19.64
CA ALA A 55 -5.52 19.54 -20.08
C ALA A 55 -6.13 20.94 -20.20
N ASP A 56 -7.42 21.04 -20.57
CA ASP A 56 -8.14 22.31 -20.63
C ASP A 56 -8.41 22.90 -19.23
N LEU A 57 -8.56 22.02 -18.22
CA LEU A 57 -8.85 22.42 -16.84
C LEU A 57 -7.59 22.63 -15.98
N ILE A 58 -6.51 21.90 -16.26
CA ILE A 58 -5.28 21.91 -15.44
C ILE A 58 -4.27 22.88 -16.05
N PRO A 59 -4.04 24.06 -15.43
CA PRO A 59 -3.07 25.01 -15.94
C PRO A 59 -1.64 24.48 -15.82
N GLU A 60 -0.76 24.89 -16.73
CA GLU A 60 0.66 24.57 -16.61
C GLU A 60 1.32 25.25 -15.39
N GLY A 61 2.42 24.66 -14.92
CA GLY A 61 3.21 25.22 -13.83
C GLY A 61 2.70 24.92 -12.41
N PRO A 62 3.11 25.71 -11.41
CA PRO A 62 2.85 25.40 -10.00
C PRO A 62 1.37 25.36 -9.60
N GLN A 63 0.52 26.13 -10.30
CA GLN A 63 -0.92 26.20 -10.02
C GLN A 63 -1.63 24.91 -10.43
N GLY A 64 -1.14 24.22 -11.47
CA GLY A 64 -1.67 22.93 -11.92
C GLY A 64 -1.39 21.75 -11.00
N LEU A 65 -0.49 21.90 -10.02
CA LEU A 65 -0.08 20.77 -9.17
C LEU A 65 -1.22 20.27 -8.27
N LEU A 66 -2.09 21.16 -7.79
CA LEU A 66 -3.27 20.78 -7.00
C LEU A 66 -4.28 20.01 -7.85
N PRO A 67 -4.83 20.56 -8.96
CA PRO A 67 -5.81 19.85 -9.76
C PRO A 67 -5.24 18.58 -10.40
N ALA A 68 -3.96 18.57 -10.81
CA ALA A 68 -3.30 17.35 -11.28
C ALA A 68 -3.20 16.27 -10.19
N GLY A 69 -2.95 16.67 -8.94
CA GLY A 69 -2.94 15.73 -7.82
C GLY A 69 -4.34 15.16 -7.52
N LEU A 70 -5.39 15.98 -7.61
CA LEU A 70 -6.77 15.53 -7.45
C LEU A 70 -7.20 14.60 -8.59
N ALA A 71 -6.92 14.97 -9.84
CA ALA A 71 -7.19 14.16 -11.02
C ALA A 71 -6.50 12.79 -10.96
N HIS A 72 -5.23 12.76 -10.53
CA HIS A 72 -4.50 11.51 -10.33
C HIS A 72 -5.16 10.60 -9.30
N LEU A 73 -5.70 11.15 -8.21
CA LEU A 73 -6.40 10.35 -7.19
C LEU A 73 -7.75 9.82 -7.68
N LEU A 74 -8.43 10.55 -8.56
CA LEU A 74 -9.66 10.08 -9.23
C LEU A 74 -9.36 8.99 -10.26
N GLU A 75 -8.28 9.16 -11.01
CA GLU A 75 -7.80 8.17 -11.97
C GLU A 75 -7.40 6.84 -11.30
N GLU A 76 -6.79 6.88 -10.11
CA GLU A 76 -6.50 5.68 -9.30
C GLU A 76 -7.78 4.88 -8.94
N ARG A 77 -8.97 5.48 -9.09
CA ARG A 77 -10.29 4.88 -8.81
C ARG A 77 -11.03 4.42 -10.06
N CYS A 78 -10.37 4.47 -11.21
CA CYS A 78 -10.88 3.93 -12.47
C CYS A 78 -10.35 2.52 -12.71
N SER A 79 -11.21 1.64 -13.23
CA SER A 79 -10.81 0.37 -13.81
C SER A 79 -10.67 0.52 -15.32
N PHE A 80 -9.59 -0.01 -15.88
CA PHE A 80 -9.26 0.14 -17.30
C PHE A 80 -9.28 -1.20 -18.02
N GLN A 81 -9.73 -1.21 -19.27
CA GLN A 81 -9.70 -2.37 -20.15
C GLN A 81 -9.07 -2.00 -21.50
N SER A 82 -8.18 -2.88 -21.99
CA SER A 82 -7.74 -2.88 -23.38
C SER A 82 -8.70 -3.76 -24.19
N VAL A 83 -9.27 -3.20 -25.26
CA VAL A 83 -10.20 -3.92 -26.13
C VAL A 83 -9.44 -4.46 -27.34
N THR A 84 -8.93 -5.70 -27.27
CA THR A 84 -8.36 -6.36 -28.47
C THR A 84 -8.60 -7.86 -28.50
N ALA A 85 -9.15 -8.36 -29.61
CA ALA A 85 -9.14 -9.79 -29.94
C ALA A 85 -7.82 -10.22 -30.64
N VAL A 86 -7.04 -9.25 -31.13
CA VAL A 86 -5.86 -9.45 -32.01
C VAL A 86 -4.70 -8.64 -31.48
N SER A 87 -3.48 -9.16 -31.60
CA SER A 87 -2.28 -8.37 -31.30
C SER A 87 -2.19 -7.13 -32.21
N PRO A 88 -2.09 -5.90 -31.65
CA PRO A 88 -2.05 -4.66 -32.45
C PRO A 88 -0.83 -4.50 -33.35
N GLU A 89 0.32 -5.07 -32.97
CA GLU A 89 1.56 -4.97 -33.76
C GLU A 89 1.46 -5.59 -35.16
N PRO A 90 1.09 -6.89 -35.33
CA PRO A 90 0.92 -7.47 -36.65
C PRO A 90 -0.23 -6.82 -37.43
N LEU A 91 -1.27 -6.36 -36.74
CA LEU A 91 -2.39 -5.64 -37.36
C LEU A 91 -1.92 -4.33 -37.99
N ARG A 92 -1.16 -3.51 -37.26
CA ARG A 92 -0.53 -2.29 -37.79
C ARG A 92 0.38 -2.59 -38.97
N ALA A 93 1.22 -3.61 -38.88
CA ALA A 93 2.13 -3.98 -39.96
C ALA A 93 1.37 -4.30 -41.26
N ALA A 94 0.29 -5.09 -41.18
CA ALA A 94 -0.52 -5.43 -42.34
C ALA A 94 -1.26 -4.21 -42.91
N VAL A 95 -1.95 -3.42 -42.07
CA VAL A 95 -2.73 -2.25 -42.50
C VAL A 95 -1.83 -1.17 -43.09
N PHE A 96 -0.68 -0.89 -42.47
CA PHE A 96 0.25 0.13 -42.98
C PHE A 96 0.97 -0.31 -44.25
N THR A 97 1.29 -1.61 -44.38
CA THR A 97 1.83 -2.16 -45.63
C THR A 97 0.81 -2.03 -46.77
N LEU A 98 -0.45 -2.37 -46.52
CA LEU A 98 -1.52 -2.20 -47.49
C LEU A 98 -1.72 -0.73 -47.87
N ALA A 99 -1.72 0.18 -46.89
CA ALA A 99 -1.82 1.62 -47.13
C ALA A 99 -0.67 2.13 -48.03
N ALA A 100 0.56 1.69 -47.79
CA ALA A 100 1.72 2.07 -48.60
C ALA A 100 1.67 1.52 -50.04
N GLN A 101 1.16 0.29 -50.22
CA GLN A 101 0.94 -0.30 -51.53
C GLN A 101 -0.12 0.49 -52.32
N ARG A 102 -1.29 0.75 -51.71
CA ARG A 102 -2.37 1.50 -52.35
C ARG A 102 -2.00 2.94 -52.66
N ARG A 103 -1.25 3.61 -51.78
CA ARG A 103 -0.70 4.95 -52.05
C ARG A 103 0.15 4.99 -53.31
N ARG A 104 1.07 4.03 -53.49
CA ARG A 104 1.91 3.96 -54.71
C ARG A 104 1.09 3.65 -55.96
N GLN A 105 0.18 2.70 -55.87
CA GLN A 105 -0.66 2.30 -56.99
C GLN A 105 -1.58 3.46 -57.45
N TRP A 106 -2.32 4.07 -56.54
CA TRP A 106 -3.25 5.15 -56.88
C TRP A 106 -2.54 6.40 -57.39
N ALA A 107 -1.35 6.72 -56.86
CA ALA A 107 -0.52 7.78 -57.41
C ALA A 107 -0.13 7.51 -58.88
N ALA A 108 0.22 6.26 -59.23
CA ALA A 108 0.50 5.88 -60.61
C ALA A 108 -0.75 5.93 -61.52
N GLU A 109 -1.94 5.74 -60.95
CA GLU A 109 -3.24 5.87 -61.63
C GLU A 109 -3.77 7.31 -61.65
N GLY A 110 -3.04 8.30 -61.10
CA GLY A 110 -3.48 9.68 -60.98
C GLY A 110 -4.65 9.90 -60.00
N LYS A 111 -4.91 8.95 -59.10
CA LYS A 111 -5.98 8.99 -58.09
C LYS A 111 -5.47 9.48 -56.74
N PRO A 112 -6.27 10.23 -55.97
CA PRO A 112 -5.92 10.62 -54.61
C PRO A 112 -5.91 9.40 -53.67
N PHE A 113 -5.20 9.53 -52.54
CA PHE A 113 -5.19 8.50 -51.51
C PHE A 113 -6.53 8.47 -50.74
N ASP A 114 -7.18 7.30 -50.70
CA ASP A 114 -8.40 7.08 -49.94
C ASP A 114 -8.16 6.17 -48.73
N ARG A 115 -8.21 6.75 -47.53
CA ARG A 115 -8.05 6.04 -46.27
C ARG A 115 -9.19 5.04 -46.00
N GLN A 116 -10.43 5.42 -46.28
CA GLN A 116 -11.60 4.58 -46.02
C GLN A 116 -11.57 3.32 -46.89
N ALA A 117 -11.15 3.46 -48.15
CA ALA A 117 -10.97 2.31 -49.05
C ALA A 117 -9.91 1.32 -48.55
N VAL A 118 -8.78 1.81 -48.02
CA VAL A 118 -7.73 0.94 -47.43
C VAL A 118 -8.26 0.19 -46.21
N LEU A 119 -9.00 0.85 -45.33
CA LEU A 119 -9.54 0.23 -44.13
C LEU A 119 -10.64 -0.78 -44.44
N ALA A 120 -11.53 -0.47 -45.39
CA ALA A 120 -12.53 -1.41 -45.88
C ALA A 120 -11.87 -2.64 -46.54
N GLU A 121 -10.74 -2.45 -47.22
CA GLU A 121 -9.96 -3.56 -47.75
C GLU A 121 -9.30 -4.39 -46.65
N ALA A 122 -8.64 -3.75 -45.67
CA ALA A 122 -8.05 -4.45 -44.54
C ALA A 122 -9.10 -5.24 -43.74
N LEU A 123 -10.30 -4.67 -43.54
CA LEU A 123 -11.42 -5.33 -42.85
C LEU A 123 -11.78 -6.68 -43.49
N ARG A 124 -11.71 -6.80 -44.82
CA ARG A 124 -11.97 -8.08 -45.52
C ARG A 124 -10.95 -9.17 -45.16
N SER A 125 -9.74 -8.80 -44.77
CA SER A 125 -8.68 -9.73 -44.36
C SER A 125 -8.75 -10.10 -42.86
N TYR A 126 -9.60 -9.42 -42.09
CA TYR A 126 -9.72 -9.60 -40.64
C TYR A 126 -11.18 -9.78 -40.23
N SER A 127 -11.69 -11.00 -40.41
CA SER A 127 -13.09 -11.39 -40.16
C SER A 127 -13.57 -11.26 -38.70
N GLN A 128 -12.66 -10.94 -37.77
CA GLN A 128 -12.96 -10.71 -36.36
C GLN A 128 -13.42 -9.29 -36.04
N PHE A 129 -13.37 -8.38 -37.02
CA PHE A 129 -13.91 -7.02 -36.89
C PHE A 129 -15.17 -6.89 -37.75
N GLU A 130 -16.20 -6.26 -37.20
CA GLU A 130 -17.49 -6.04 -37.85
C GLU A 130 -17.53 -4.69 -38.60
N SER A 131 -16.61 -3.78 -38.27
CA SER A 131 -16.55 -2.44 -38.87
C SER A 131 -15.11 -1.92 -38.99
N THR A 132 -14.91 -0.93 -39.88
CA THR A 132 -13.64 -0.22 -39.99
C THR A 132 -13.29 0.53 -38.71
N GLY A 133 -14.27 1.01 -37.96
CA GLY A 133 -14.07 1.64 -36.65
C GLY A 133 -13.45 0.68 -35.62
N GLN A 134 -13.96 -0.55 -35.51
CA GLN A 134 -13.37 -1.56 -34.62
C GLN A 134 -11.93 -1.92 -35.03
N LEU A 135 -11.68 -2.02 -36.33
CA LEU A 135 -10.33 -2.26 -36.87
C LEU A 135 -9.38 -1.11 -36.48
N GLU A 136 -9.83 0.14 -36.61
CA GLU A 136 -9.04 1.33 -36.26
C GLU A 136 -8.70 1.38 -34.78
N GLU A 137 -9.67 1.14 -33.90
CA GLU A 137 -9.44 1.08 -32.44
C GLU A 137 -8.42 -0.02 -32.09
N ALA A 138 -8.51 -1.17 -32.75
CA ALA A 138 -7.61 -2.29 -32.52
C ALA A 138 -6.16 -2.04 -32.95
N LEU A 139 -5.89 -1.07 -33.84
CA LEU A 139 -4.52 -0.73 -34.26
C LEU A 139 -3.67 -0.19 -33.11
N PHE A 140 -4.29 0.46 -32.12
CA PHE A 140 -3.59 1.20 -31.08
C PHE A 140 -4.02 0.80 -29.66
N ALA A 141 -4.81 -0.25 -29.52
CA ALA A 141 -5.34 -0.68 -28.22
C ALA A 141 -4.28 -1.28 -27.27
N ASP A 142 -3.02 -1.43 -27.72
CA ASP A 142 -1.84 -1.66 -26.87
C ASP A 142 -1.35 -0.38 -26.17
N LEU A 143 -1.72 0.81 -26.67
CA LEU A 143 -1.34 2.08 -26.08
C LEU A 143 -2.12 2.34 -24.80
N LYS A 144 -1.43 2.90 -23.81
CA LYS A 144 -2.05 3.30 -22.54
C LYS A 144 -3.10 4.40 -22.72
N SER A 145 -3.01 5.25 -23.75
CA SER A 145 -4.04 6.27 -24.05
C SER A 145 -5.37 5.66 -24.49
N GLU A 146 -5.33 4.53 -25.18
CA GLU A 146 -6.52 3.90 -25.76
C GLU A 146 -7.27 2.97 -24.80
N GLN A 147 -6.73 2.72 -23.60
CA GLN A 147 -7.45 1.93 -22.60
C GLN A 147 -8.71 2.67 -22.20
N ARG A 148 -9.85 1.97 -22.23
CA ARG A 148 -11.15 2.54 -21.88
C ARG A 148 -11.45 2.35 -20.40
N ILE A 149 -12.12 3.33 -19.80
CA ILE A 149 -12.61 3.24 -18.43
C ILE A 149 -13.88 2.38 -18.42
N VAL A 150 -13.84 1.26 -17.70
CA VAL A 150 -14.99 0.35 -17.56
C VAL A 150 -15.79 0.59 -16.29
N ALA A 151 -15.15 1.15 -15.28
CA ALA A 151 -15.79 1.51 -14.02
C ALA A 151 -15.05 2.68 -13.37
N PHE A 152 -15.79 3.50 -12.64
CA PHE A 152 -15.26 4.55 -11.79
C PHE A 152 -15.90 4.43 -10.41
N GLU A 153 -15.08 4.26 -9.37
CA GLU A 153 -15.55 4.27 -7.99
C GLU A 153 -15.74 5.70 -7.49
N ASP A 154 -16.96 6.22 -7.57
CA ASP A 154 -17.28 7.60 -7.19
C ASP A 154 -16.99 7.89 -5.70
N LEU A 155 -16.85 9.19 -5.36
CA LEU A 155 -16.75 9.70 -4.00
C LEU A 155 -17.22 11.17 -3.92
N SER A 156 -17.43 11.68 -2.71
CA SER A 156 -17.74 13.11 -2.52
C SER A 156 -16.49 13.98 -2.66
N ALA A 157 -16.68 15.26 -3.00
CA ALA A 157 -15.60 16.25 -3.04
C ALA A 157 -14.88 16.36 -1.69
N GLU A 158 -15.62 16.32 -0.58
CA GLU A 158 -15.06 16.30 0.77
C GLU A 158 -14.10 15.12 0.97
N ARG A 159 -14.53 13.89 0.64
CA ARG A 159 -13.69 12.69 0.74
C ARG A 159 -12.46 12.77 -0.17
N LEU A 160 -12.58 13.40 -1.34
CA LEU A 160 -11.44 13.60 -2.25
C LEU A 160 -10.40 14.53 -1.64
N LEU A 161 -10.83 15.62 -1.01
CA LEU A 161 -9.92 16.57 -0.33
C LEU A 161 -9.27 15.95 0.92
N GLU A 162 -10.02 15.18 1.72
CA GLU A 162 -9.45 14.38 2.81
C GLU A 162 -8.38 13.42 2.28
N ARG A 163 -8.71 12.67 1.23
CA ARG A 163 -7.79 11.73 0.56
C ARG A 163 -6.54 12.43 0.06
N TYR A 164 -6.69 13.61 -0.55
CA TYR A 164 -5.59 14.41 -1.07
C TYR A 164 -4.61 14.84 0.03
N ASN A 165 -5.11 15.36 1.16
CA ASN A 165 -4.26 15.74 2.28
C ASN A 165 -3.49 14.55 2.85
N VAL A 166 -4.16 13.40 3.01
CA VAL A 166 -3.48 12.16 3.43
C VAL A 166 -2.46 11.72 2.38
N ALA A 167 -2.78 11.79 1.09
CA ALA A 167 -1.89 11.38 0.01
C ALA A 167 -0.61 12.24 -0.06
N LEU A 168 -0.66 13.53 0.29
CA LEU A 168 0.52 14.38 0.43
C LEU A 168 1.40 13.93 1.61
N ALA A 169 0.81 13.70 2.78
CA ALA A 169 1.55 13.21 3.96
C ALA A 169 2.20 11.84 3.67
N GLN A 170 1.45 10.93 3.05
CA GLN A 170 1.96 9.64 2.59
C GLN A 170 3.13 9.80 1.61
N GLY A 171 3.02 10.73 0.64
CA GLY A 171 4.09 11.06 -0.30
C GLY A 171 5.39 11.49 0.37
N VAL A 172 5.30 12.24 1.48
CA VAL A 172 6.47 12.60 2.30
C VAL A 172 7.02 11.38 3.06
N LEU A 173 6.14 10.56 3.65
CA LEU A 173 6.53 9.35 4.39
C LEU A 173 7.20 8.27 3.53
N LEU A 174 7.02 8.29 2.21
CA LEU A 174 7.80 7.43 1.29
C LEU A 174 9.32 7.66 1.36
N ARG A 175 9.76 8.79 1.95
CA ARG A 175 11.16 9.13 2.18
C ARG A 175 11.57 8.99 3.65
N ALA A 176 10.67 8.51 4.52
CA ALA A 176 10.96 8.29 5.92
C ALA A 176 11.82 7.04 6.13
N VAL A 177 12.76 7.13 7.07
CA VAL A 177 13.59 6.01 7.54
C VAL A 177 13.18 5.55 8.93
N ARG A 178 12.66 6.46 9.75
CA ARG A 178 12.27 6.25 11.14
C ARG A 178 11.09 7.14 11.49
N LEU A 179 10.15 6.63 12.29
CA LEU A 179 9.06 7.38 12.89
C LEU A 179 9.15 7.30 14.42
N GLU A 180 8.88 8.42 15.06
CA GLU A 180 8.64 8.53 16.50
C GLU A 180 7.22 9.02 16.67
N ILE A 181 6.38 8.23 17.34
CA ILE A 181 4.96 8.49 17.45
C ILE A 181 4.58 8.45 18.93
N GLN A 182 3.91 9.50 19.38
CA GLN A 182 3.25 9.54 20.68
C GLN A 182 1.76 9.46 20.44
N VAL A 183 1.09 8.55 21.12
CA VAL A 183 -0.36 8.38 21.09
C VAL A 183 -0.88 8.54 22.51
N SER A 184 -1.93 9.36 22.67
CA SER A 184 -2.53 9.63 23.97
C SER A 184 -4.02 9.32 23.96
N GLY A 185 -4.53 8.77 25.06
CA GLY A 185 -5.94 8.38 25.20
C GLY A 185 -6.37 7.28 24.21
N ALA A 186 -5.47 6.35 23.88
CA ALA A 186 -5.80 5.20 23.08
C ALA A 186 -6.46 4.12 23.94
N THR A 187 -7.78 3.98 23.80
CA THR A 187 -8.53 2.88 24.42
C THR A 187 -7.90 1.53 24.10
N PRO A 188 -8.08 0.48 24.92
CA PRO A 188 -7.51 -0.84 24.66
C PRO A 188 -7.83 -1.39 23.27
N ALA A 189 -9.04 -1.13 22.74
CA ALA A 189 -9.42 -1.51 21.39
C ALA A 189 -8.62 -0.76 20.31
N ARG A 190 -8.46 0.57 20.46
CA ARG A 190 -7.66 1.39 19.54
C ARG A 190 -6.20 0.98 19.56
N PHE A 191 -5.64 0.74 20.75
CA PHE A 191 -4.27 0.27 20.90
C PHE A 191 -4.05 -1.08 20.21
N ARG A 192 -4.94 -2.06 20.40
CA ARG A 192 -4.87 -3.35 19.69
C ARG A 192 -4.89 -3.17 18.18
N GLN A 193 -5.73 -2.27 17.68
CA GLN A 193 -5.79 -2.00 16.25
C GLN A 193 -4.51 -1.36 15.71
N LEU A 194 -3.89 -0.42 16.44
CA LEU A 194 -2.60 0.14 16.07
C LEU A 194 -1.54 -0.97 15.97
N CYS A 195 -1.48 -1.86 16.96
CA CYS A 195 -0.56 -3.00 16.96
C CYS A 195 -0.82 -3.93 15.76
N ARG A 196 -2.08 -4.22 15.44
CA ARG A 196 -2.44 -4.99 14.24
C ARG A 196 -2.00 -4.31 12.96
N ALA A 197 -2.19 -3.00 12.83
CA ALA A 197 -1.80 -2.27 11.63
C ALA A 197 -0.28 -2.25 11.46
N VAL A 198 0.49 -2.07 12.54
CA VAL A 198 1.95 -2.21 12.53
C VAL A 198 2.33 -3.60 12.01
N LYS A 199 1.72 -4.67 12.54
CA LYS A 199 1.99 -6.05 12.10
C LYS A 199 1.57 -6.31 10.66
N PHE A 200 0.40 -5.83 10.25
CA PHE A 200 -0.14 -5.95 8.90
C PHE A 200 0.79 -5.29 7.88
N HIS A 201 1.29 -4.09 8.20
CA HIS A 201 2.29 -3.41 7.38
C HIS A 201 3.71 -3.94 7.58
N ARG A 202 3.88 -4.93 8.46
CA ARG A 202 5.14 -5.62 8.77
C ARG A 202 6.24 -4.65 9.20
N LEU A 203 5.88 -3.71 10.06
CA LEU A 203 6.76 -2.68 10.59
C LEU A 203 7.51 -3.19 11.82
N ILE A 204 8.78 -2.83 11.96
CA ILE A 204 9.55 -3.07 13.17
C ILE A 204 9.28 -1.90 14.11
N VAL A 205 8.68 -2.18 15.26
CA VAL A 205 8.30 -1.16 16.23
C VAL A 205 8.74 -1.56 17.63
N ARG A 206 9.14 -0.55 18.41
CA ARG A 206 9.22 -0.64 19.86
C ARG A 206 8.09 0.20 20.46
N ILE A 207 7.26 -0.41 21.30
CA ILE A 207 6.13 0.26 21.95
C ILE A 207 6.39 0.33 23.45
N SER A 208 6.46 1.54 24.00
CA SER A 208 6.63 1.76 25.43
C SER A 208 5.43 2.52 26.01
N PRO A 209 4.85 2.08 27.13
CA PRO A 209 3.77 2.81 27.77
C PRO A 209 4.35 4.07 28.45
N THR A 210 3.66 5.20 28.32
CA THR A 210 4.04 6.48 28.95
C THR A 210 3.03 6.95 30.00
N GLY A 211 1.98 6.17 30.22
CA GLY A 211 0.91 6.40 31.20
C GLY A 211 -0.31 5.53 30.87
N PRO A 212 -1.41 5.65 31.62
CA PRO A 212 -2.67 5.01 31.26
C PRO A 212 -3.11 5.45 29.87
N GLU A 213 -3.35 4.49 28.97
CA GLU A 213 -3.77 4.72 27.57
C GLU A 213 -2.83 5.60 26.73
N ASN A 214 -1.58 5.80 27.19
CA ASN A 214 -0.58 6.61 26.51
C ASN A 214 0.60 5.74 26.11
N TYR A 215 1.02 5.84 24.85
CA TYR A 215 2.03 4.98 24.25
C TYR A 215 3.01 5.78 23.40
N ARG A 216 4.28 5.42 23.48
CA ARG A 216 5.33 5.83 22.54
C ARG A 216 5.65 4.66 21.62
N LEU A 217 5.55 4.89 20.31
CA LEU A 217 5.91 3.94 19.27
C LEU A 217 7.14 4.48 18.54
N GLU A 218 8.22 3.73 18.58
CA GLU A 218 9.43 3.99 17.80
C GLU A 218 9.45 2.98 16.65
N VAL A 219 9.07 3.43 15.45
CA VAL A 219 9.05 2.60 14.25
C VAL A 219 10.34 2.84 13.51
N ASP A 220 11.22 1.84 13.49
CA ASP A 220 12.50 1.95 12.80
C ASP A 220 12.57 1.00 11.61
N GLY A 221 13.23 1.43 10.54
CA GLY A 221 13.50 0.57 9.40
C GLY A 221 14.69 -0.33 9.67
N PRO A 222 14.70 -1.56 9.13
CA PRO A 222 15.89 -2.40 9.23
C PRO A 222 17.12 -1.61 8.72
N LEU A 223 17.03 -0.90 7.60
CA LEU A 223 18.17 -0.19 7.00
C LEU A 223 18.33 1.28 7.44
N SER A 224 17.88 1.66 8.63
CA SER A 224 17.91 3.07 9.09
C SER A 224 19.30 3.72 9.06
N LEU A 225 20.37 2.92 9.13
CA LEU A 225 21.76 3.35 8.97
C LEU A 225 22.32 3.29 7.53
N PHE A 226 21.70 2.56 6.59
CA PHE A 226 22.34 2.21 5.30
C PHE A 226 21.56 2.62 4.04
N SER A 227 20.25 2.82 4.07
CA SER A 227 19.49 3.57 3.03
C SER A 227 17.98 3.51 3.28
N ALA A 228 17.28 4.60 2.92
CA ALA A 228 15.83 4.56 2.74
C ALA A 228 15.48 3.65 1.55
N THR A 229 15.09 2.40 1.81
CA THR A 229 14.51 1.57 0.75
C THR A 229 13.09 2.05 0.46
N GLN A 230 12.77 2.28 -0.83
CA GLN A 230 11.42 2.69 -1.26
C GLN A 230 10.32 1.76 -0.70
N LYS A 231 10.64 0.48 -0.54
CA LYS A 231 9.74 -0.55 -0.01
C LYS A 231 9.35 -0.30 1.45
N TYR A 232 10.30 0.09 2.32
CA TYR A 232 9.98 0.35 3.72
C TYR A 232 9.22 1.67 3.91
N GLY A 233 9.65 2.73 3.21
CA GLY A 233 8.93 4.02 3.20
C GLY A 233 7.47 3.87 2.75
N LEU A 234 7.19 2.99 1.80
CA LEU A 234 5.83 2.65 1.41
C LEU A 234 5.00 2.05 2.56
N ARG A 235 5.58 1.13 3.36
CA ARG A 235 4.88 0.54 4.51
C ARG A 235 4.60 1.59 5.60
N LEU A 236 5.55 2.50 5.87
CA LEU A 236 5.34 3.62 6.79
C LEU A 236 4.20 4.54 6.31
N ALA A 237 4.18 4.87 5.01
CA ALA A 237 3.12 5.67 4.42
C ALA A 237 1.75 4.96 4.46
N LEU A 238 1.71 3.64 4.26
CA LEU A 238 0.48 2.85 4.34
C LEU A 238 -0.07 2.70 5.77
N PHE A 239 0.78 2.83 6.80
CA PHE A 239 0.36 2.81 8.20
C PHE A 239 -0.38 4.10 8.63
N LEU A 240 -0.04 5.25 8.03
CA LEU A 240 -0.58 6.56 8.43
C LEU A 240 -2.11 6.61 8.57
N PRO A 241 -2.94 6.09 7.63
CA PRO A 241 -4.39 6.09 7.78
C PRO A 241 -4.88 5.47 9.10
N THR A 242 -4.21 4.43 9.59
CA THR A 242 -4.58 3.80 10.87
C THR A 242 -4.26 4.72 12.06
N LEU A 243 -3.11 5.40 12.02
CA LEU A 243 -2.75 6.38 13.04
C LEU A 243 -3.76 7.54 13.10
N LEU A 244 -4.30 7.98 11.96
CA LEU A 244 -5.28 9.07 11.89
C LEU A 244 -6.62 8.75 12.59
N HIS A 245 -6.89 7.49 12.94
CA HIS A 245 -8.06 7.13 13.76
C HIS A 245 -7.82 7.31 15.27
N CYS A 246 -6.61 7.67 15.69
CA CYS A 246 -6.32 8.01 17.09
C CYS A 246 -6.83 9.42 17.40
N ALA A 247 -7.48 9.58 18.56
CA ALA A 247 -8.00 10.87 19.00
C ALA A 247 -6.86 11.91 19.17
N SER A 248 -5.76 11.50 19.80
CA SER A 248 -4.58 12.35 20.01
C SER A 248 -3.31 11.62 19.63
N PHE A 249 -2.55 12.19 18.69
CA PHE A 249 -1.22 11.71 18.34
C PHE A 249 -0.27 12.85 17.95
N HIS A 250 1.02 12.57 18.07
CA HIS A 250 2.11 13.35 17.49
C HIS A 250 3.09 12.39 16.80
N LEU A 251 3.31 12.60 15.50
CA LEU A 251 4.23 11.85 14.67
C LEU A 251 5.38 12.76 14.25
N GLN A 252 6.61 12.31 14.47
CA GLN A 252 7.82 12.88 13.93
C GLN A 252 8.51 11.83 13.04
N ALA A 253 8.69 12.15 11.77
CA ALA A 253 9.38 11.33 10.79
C ALA A 253 10.77 11.91 10.49
N HIS A 254 11.77 11.03 10.50
CA HIS A 254 13.11 11.34 10.01
C HIS A 254 13.22 10.90 8.55
N LEU A 255 13.63 11.80 7.67
CA LEU A 255 13.55 11.67 6.22
C LEU A 255 14.93 11.71 5.57
N ARG A 256 15.15 10.85 4.57
CA ARG A 256 16.24 10.99 3.59
C ARG A 256 15.70 11.65 2.33
N TRP A 257 15.84 12.97 2.27
CA TRP A 257 15.21 13.79 1.25
C TRP A 257 16.18 14.19 0.13
N GLY A 258 15.97 13.66 -1.08
CA GLY A 258 16.77 13.98 -2.26
C GLY A 258 15.97 13.87 -3.55
N ARG A 259 16.39 14.60 -4.59
CA ARG A 259 15.91 14.40 -5.97
C ARG A 259 16.79 13.35 -6.65
N ALA A 260 16.26 12.66 -7.66
CA ALA A 260 17.05 11.76 -8.48
C ALA A 260 18.32 12.48 -8.99
N GLY A 261 19.48 11.84 -8.82
CA GLY A 261 20.78 12.40 -9.20
C GLY A 261 21.40 13.41 -8.24
N LYS A 262 20.80 13.70 -7.07
CA LYS A 262 21.40 14.55 -6.03
C LYS A 262 21.51 13.81 -4.70
N ALA A 263 22.56 14.14 -3.92
CA ALA A 263 22.74 13.60 -2.59
C ALA A 263 21.52 13.91 -1.69
N ALA A 264 20.99 12.87 -1.04
CA ALA A 264 19.89 13.01 -0.09
C ALA A 264 20.36 13.72 1.18
N ARG A 265 19.53 14.61 1.72
CA ARG A 265 19.76 15.33 2.96
C ARG A 265 18.80 14.87 4.05
N ASP A 266 19.27 14.89 5.29
CA ASP A 266 18.42 14.62 6.44
C ASP A 266 17.45 15.78 6.66
N LYS A 267 16.17 15.43 6.77
CA LYS A 267 15.08 16.35 7.07
C LYS A 267 14.08 15.70 8.01
N THR A 268 13.23 16.50 8.62
CA THR A 268 12.13 16.06 9.47
C THR A 268 10.78 16.39 8.84
N PHE A 269 9.77 15.61 9.20
CA PHE A 269 8.37 15.89 8.94
C PHE A 269 7.59 15.62 10.23
N THR A 270 6.67 16.51 10.58
CA THR A 270 5.85 16.39 11.78
C THR A 270 4.39 16.42 11.39
N LEU A 271 3.58 15.61 12.06
CA LEU A 271 2.13 15.56 11.91
C LEU A 271 1.49 15.27 13.25
N SER A 272 0.40 15.95 13.57
CA SER A 272 -0.35 15.80 14.81
C SER A 272 -1.86 15.78 14.54
N SER A 273 -2.64 15.39 15.55
CA SER A 273 -4.10 15.49 15.45
C SER A 273 -4.60 16.92 15.17
N ALA A 274 -3.82 17.95 15.52
CA ALA A 274 -4.16 19.36 15.30
C ALA A 274 -4.10 19.77 13.82
N ASP A 275 -3.37 19.03 12.97
CA ASP A 275 -3.31 19.27 11.53
C ASP A 275 -4.63 18.89 10.81
N GLY A 276 -5.54 18.21 11.51
CA GLY A 276 -6.91 17.97 11.02
C GLY A 276 -7.04 16.93 9.91
N LEU A 277 -5.98 16.18 9.60
CA LEU A 277 -6.05 15.10 8.61
C LEU A 277 -7.07 14.04 9.04
N ARG A 278 -7.82 13.53 8.06
CA ARG A 278 -8.84 12.49 8.25
C ARG A 278 -8.50 11.28 7.40
N SER A 279 -8.58 10.08 8.01
CA SER A 279 -8.36 8.84 7.27
C SER A 279 -9.42 8.70 6.17
N HIS A 280 -8.97 8.37 4.96
CA HIS A 280 -9.82 8.03 3.83
C HIS A 280 -10.20 6.54 3.82
N LEU A 281 -9.56 5.73 4.68
CA LEU A 281 -9.91 4.34 4.87
C LEU A 281 -10.91 4.24 6.03
N PRO A 282 -11.93 3.39 5.92
CA PRO A 282 -12.80 3.14 7.06
C PRO A 282 -12.02 2.40 8.16
N ASP A 283 -12.51 2.57 9.38
CA ASP A 283 -11.88 2.04 10.57
C ASP A 283 -12.16 0.53 10.70
N PHE A 284 -11.39 -0.28 9.97
CA PHE A 284 -11.76 -1.68 9.78
C PHE A 284 -11.59 -2.58 11.01
N GLY A 285 -10.85 -2.18 12.06
CA GLY A 285 -10.71 -2.87 13.36
C GLY A 285 -10.25 -4.35 13.39
N MET A 286 -10.41 -5.11 12.30
CA MET A 286 -10.56 -6.56 12.25
C MET A 286 -9.87 -7.21 11.04
N TYR A 287 -9.26 -6.44 10.12
CA TYR A 287 -8.61 -7.04 8.96
C TYR A 287 -7.46 -7.96 9.40
N THR A 288 -7.64 -9.26 9.16
CA THR A 288 -6.66 -10.32 9.40
C THR A 288 -6.20 -10.82 8.03
N PRO A 289 -4.88 -10.94 7.77
CA PRO A 289 -4.39 -11.51 6.50
C PRO A 289 -5.03 -12.89 6.21
N PRO A 290 -5.43 -13.18 4.97
CA PRO A 290 -6.06 -14.46 4.61
C PRO A 290 -5.23 -15.69 5.01
N GLU A 291 -3.90 -15.57 4.97
CA GLU A 291 -2.95 -16.60 5.39
C GLU A 291 -3.10 -16.95 6.89
N LEU A 292 -3.31 -15.95 7.74
CA LEU A 292 -3.53 -16.15 9.18
C LEU A 292 -4.93 -16.69 9.47
N GLU A 293 -5.92 -16.25 8.70
CA GLU A 293 -7.28 -16.78 8.80
C GLU A 293 -7.32 -18.27 8.44
N ALA A 294 -6.66 -18.67 7.35
CA ALA A 294 -6.50 -20.07 6.96
C ALA A 294 -5.77 -20.89 8.03
N PHE A 295 -4.71 -20.34 8.63
CA PHE A 295 -4.02 -20.97 9.76
C PHE A 295 -4.96 -21.18 10.96
N VAL A 296 -5.72 -20.15 11.38
CA VAL A 296 -6.64 -20.25 12.52
C VAL A 296 -7.71 -21.31 12.27
N GLN A 297 -8.26 -21.37 11.06
CA GLN A 297 -9.24 -22.40 10.66
C GLN A 297 -8.63 -23.81 10.69
N ALA A 298 -7.42 -23.98 10.14
CA ALA A 298 -6.70 -25.26 10.17
C ALA A 298 -6.38 -25.69 11.61
N PHE A 299 -5.92 -24.77 12.46
CA PHE A 299 -5.58 -25.05 13.85
C PHE A 299 -6.82 -25.51 14.64
N ARG A 300 -7.93 -24.78 14.54
CA ARG A 300 -9.18 -25.11 15.25
C ARG A 300 -9.81 -26.43 14.78
N SER A 301 -9.62 -26.80 13.52
CA SER A 301 -10.21 -28.04 12.98
C SER A 301 -9.38 -29.29 13.29
N ARG A 302 -8.06 -29.17 13.36
CA ARG A 302 -7.14 -30.32 13.46
C ARG A 302 -6.54 -30.53 14.85
N ILE A 303 -6.34 -29.47 15.62
CA ILE A 303 -5.68 -29.54 16.93
C ILE A 303 -6.74 -29.50 18.03
N ARG A 304 -6.90 -30.62 18.76
CA ARG A 304 -7.94 -30.79 19.80
C ARG A 304 -7.43 -30.39 21.19
N ASP A 305 -6.18 -30.65 21.48
CA ASP A 305 -5.61 -30.47 22.83
C ASP A 305 -5.28 -29.01 23.16
N TRP A 306 -5.37 -28.12 22.17
CA TRP A 306 -5.08 -26.69 22.30
C TRP A 306 -6.26 -25.84 21.87
N SER A 307 -6.69 -24.90 22.72
CA SER A 307 -7.62 -23.85 22.33
C SER A 307 -6.86 -22.60 21.87
N LEU A 308 -7.18 -22.12 20.67
CA LEU A 308 -6.63 -20.89 20.11
C LEU A 308 -7.59 -19.72 20.35
N GLN A 309 -7.16 -18.79 21.20
CA GLN A 309 -7.85 -17.54 21.50
C GLN A 309 -7.26 -16.39 20.68
N SER A 310 -8.16 -15.62 20.04
CA SER A 310 -7.80 -14.40 19.32
C SER A 310 -7.76 -13.21 20.28
N GLU A 311 -6.95 -12.20 19.96
CA GLU A 311 -6.84 -10.96 20.73
C GLU A 311 -6.36 -11.12 22.19
N PRO A 312 -5.22 -11.76 22.44
CA PRO A 312 -4.70 -11.86 23.79
C PRO A 312 -4.40 -10.48 24.40
N ALA A 313 -4.50 -10.38 25.73
CA ALA A 313 -4.15 -9.17 26.44
C ALA A 313 -2.66 -8.80 26.18
N PRO A 314 -2.33 -7.51 26.01
CA PRO A 314 -0.94 -7.06 25.94
C PRO A 314 -0.11 -7.53 27.14
N GLN A 315 1.12 -7.97 26.88
CA GLN A 315 2.07 -8.44 27.88
C GLN A 315 3.18 -7.40 28.07
N MET A 316 3.63 -7.21 29.31
CA MET A 316 4.79 -6.38 29.60
C MET A 316 6.08 -7.19 29.38
N VAL A 317 7.02 -6.62 28.63
CA VAL A 317 8.31 -7.22 28.30
C VAL A 317 9.42 -6.22 28.62
N GLY A 318 9.85 -6.21 29.88
CA GLY A 318 10.70 -5.16 30.42
C GLY A 318 9.97 -3.82 30.46
N ASP A 319 10.51 -2.82 29.76
CA ASP A 319 9.96 -1.47 29.65
C ASP A 319 9.12 -1.23 28.38
N SER A 320 8.77 -2.29 27.67
CA SER A 320 7.95 -2.22 26.46
C SER A 320 6.76 -3.15 26.56
N VAL A 321 5.74 -2.86 25.75
CA VAL A 321 4.55 -3.69 25.59
C VAL A 321 4.74 -4.59 24.38
N TRP A 322 4.37 -5.85 24.55
CA TRP A 322 4.25 -6.84 23.50
C TRP A 322 2.79 -7.26 23.35
N VAL A 323 2.26 -7.26 22.13
CA VAL A 323 0.88 -7.68 21.86
C VAL A 323 0.94 -8.95 21.01
N PRO A 324 0.77 -10.15 21.58
CA PRO A 324 0.75 -11.37 20.80
C PRO A 324 -0.45 -11.42 19.85
N ASP A 325 -0.37 -12.23 18.79
CA ASP A 325 -1.48 -12.41 17.84
C ASP A 325 -2.53 -13.35 18.40
N TYR A 326 -2.08 -14.44 19.04
CA TYR A 326 -2.94 -15.45 19.62
C TYR A 326 -2.42 -15.94 20.97
N ARG A 327 -3.33 -16.52 21.76
CA ARG A 327 -3.00 -17.28 22.96
C ARG A 327 -3.47 -18.71 22.76
N LEU A 328 -2.53 -19.65 22.85
CA LEU A 328 -2.79 -21.07 22.86
C LEU A 328 -2.90 -21.54 24.31
N VAL A 329 -3.95 -22.26 24.66
CA VAL A 329 -4.11 -22.86 25.99
C VAL A 329 -4.24 -24.37 25.82
N HIS A 330 -3.31 -25.11 26.42
CA HIS A 330 -3.34 -26.57 26.43
C HIS A 330 -4.43 -27.03 27.39
N GLN A 331 -5.48 -27.66 26.86
CA GLN A 331 -6.66 -28.03 27.61
C GLN A 331 -6.35 -28.99 28.78
N PRO A 332 -5.53 -30.05 28.61
CA PRO A 332 -5.23 -30.98 29.70
C PRO A 332 -4.42 -30.38 30.86
N SER A 333 -3.46 -29.48 30.58
CA SER A 333 -2.53 -28.98 31.62
C SER A 333 -2.80 -27.55 32.07
N GLY A 334 -3.66 -26.80 31.35
CA GLY A 334 -3.92 -25.39 31.58
C GLY A 334 -2.74 -24.46 31.22
N ARG A 335 -1.62 -24.99 30.71
CA ARG A 335 -0.48 -24.15 30.31
C ARG A 335 -0.82 -23.31 29.09
N GLU A 336 -0.22 -22.13 29.02
CA GLU A 336 -0.48 -21.17 27.97
C GLU A 336 0.80 -20.75 27.24
N VAL A 337 0.66 -20.58 25.93
CA VAL A 337 1.72 -20.10 25.03
C VAL A 337 1.16 -18.95 24.19
N TYR A 338 1.82 -17.81 24.25
CA TYR A 338 1.52 -16.67 23.40
C TYR A 338 2.20 -16.82 22.04
N LEU A 339 1.42 -16.69 20.97
CA LEU A 339 1.86 -16.88 19.60
C LEU A 339 1.96 -15.53 18.89
N GLU A 340 3.08 -15.27 18.23
CA GLU A 340 3.26 -14.10 17.36
C GLU A 340 3.79 -14.51 15.99
N PHE A 341 3.16 -13.97 14.94
CA PHE A 341 3.63 -14.08 13.57
C PHE A 341 4.52 -12.89 13.22
N PHE A 342 5.78 -13.17 12.96
CA PHE A 342 6.79 -12.19 12.61
C PHE A 342 6.75 -11.84 11.12
N GLY A 343 6.75 -10.54 10.83
CA GLY A 343 6.81 -9.96 9.49
C GLY A 343 8.22 -9.99 8.89
N PHE A 344 8.68 -8.88 8.30
CA PHE A 344 10.09 -8.78 7.88
C PHE A 344 11.00 -8.77 9.09
N TRP A 345 12.05 -9.57 9.06
CA TRP A 345 12.92 -9.74 10.21
C TRP A 345 14.39 -9.85 9.80
N ARG A 346 15.25 -9.50 10.75
CA ARG A 346 16.67 -9.80 10.73
C ARG A 346 17.02 -10.66 11.91
N LYS A 347 18.08 -11.43 11.77
CA LYS A 347 18.60 -12.28 12.82
C LYS A 347 18.83 -11.50 14.13
N ALA A 348 19.50 -10.35 14.05
CA ALA A 348 19.83 -9.55 15.24
C ALA A 348 18.58 -9.02 15.98
N ASP A 349 17.54 -8.60 15.24
CA ASP A 349 16.31 -8.06 15.82
C ASP A 349 15.45 -9.17 16.42
N LEU A 350 15.35 -10.30 15.71
CA LEU A 350 14.65 -11.49 16.21
C LEU A 350 15.34 -12.05 17.45
N HIS A 351 16.66 -12.15 17.48
CA HIS A 351 17.42 -12.60 18.65
C HIS A 351 17.21 -11.65 19.83
N ARG A 352 17.25 -10.34 19.59
CA ARG A 352 16.99 -9.34 20.64
C ARG A 352 15.58 -9.48 21.20
N HIS A 353 14.58 -9.65 20.34
CA HIS A 353 13.19 -9.85 20.78
C HIS A 353 13.01 -11.17 21.53
N CYS A 354 13.55 -12.27 21.01
CA CYS A 354 13.50 -13.59 21.63
C CYS A 354 14.18 -13.59 23.01
N ALA A 355 15.34 -12.93 23.15
CA ALA A 355 16.04 -12.80 24.42
C ALA A 355 15.21 -12.00 25.46
N ARG A 356 14.54 -10.92 25.02
CA ARG A 356 13.66 -10.13 25.88
C ARG A 356 12.44 -10.93 26.34
N LEU A 357 11.84 -11.72 25.43
CA LEU A 357 10.72 -12.59 25.76
C LEU A 357 11.13 -13.75 26.68
N HIS A 358 12.32 -14.32 26.51
CA HIS A 358 12.85 -15.30 27.47
C HIS A 358 12.96 -14.74 28.88
N GLN A 359 13.40 -13.49 29.02
CA GLN A 359 13.52 -12.84 30.32
C GLN A 359 12.15 -12.55 30.96
N ALA A 360 11.17 -12.14 30.17
CA ALA A 360 9.86 -11.71 30.69
C ALA A 360 8.83 -12.84 30.80
N LEU A 361 8.86 -13.81 29.89
CA LEU A 361 7.83 -14.84 29.68
C LEU A 361 8.48 -16.22 29.38
N PRO A 362 9.36 -16.74 30.26
CA PRO A 362 10.05 -18.01 30.00
C PRO A 362 9.06 -19.16 29.78
N GLY A 363 9.24 -19.93 28.70
CA GLY A 363 8.39 -21.08 28.36
C GLY A 363 6.95 -20.74 27.99
N ARG A 364 6.64 -19.46 27.69
CA ARG A 364 5.26 -18.98 27.46
C ARG A 364 5.08 -18.25 26.14
N PHE A 365 6.03 -18.34 25.20
CA PHE A 365 5.90 -17.68 23.90
C PHE A 365 6.45 -18.52 22.74
N LEU A 366 5.87 -18.33 21.56
CA LEU A 366 6.30 -18.94 20.30
C LEU A 366 6.27 -17.88 19.19
N LEU A 367 7.40 -17.72 18.51
CA LEU A 367 7.56 -16.79 17.40
C LEU A 367 7.55 -17.56 16.08
N CYS A 368 6.60 -17.26 15.21
CA CYS A 368 6.47 -17.85 13.88
C CYS A 368 7.05 -16.91 12.82
N VAL A 369 8.19 -17.25 12.22
CA VAL A 369 8.92 -16.40 11.28
C VAL A 369 8.89 -16.98 9.85
N GLY A 370 8.51 -16.15 8.88
CA GLY A 370 8.53 -16.56 7.46
C GLY A 370 9.93 -16.44 6.85
N GLU A 371 10.44 -17.48 6.19
CA GLU A 371 11.78 -17.47 5.58
C GLU A 371 11.88 -16.46 4.43
N GLY A 372 10.82 -16.32 3.62
CA GLY A 372 10.75 -15.31 2.56
C GLY A 372 10.68 -13.86 3.05
N LEU A 373 10.65 -13.64 4.36
CA LEU A 373 10.59 -12.32 5.00
C LEU A 373 11.92 -11.93 5.68
N ARG A 374 12.96 -12.76 5.56
CA ARG A 374 14.30 -12.46 6.07
C ARG A 374 14.95 -11.36 5.23
N VAL A 375 15.57 -10.37 5.89
CA VAL A 375 16.20 -9.19 5.24
C VAL A 375 17.73 -9.29 5.19
N ASP A 376 18.35 -10.18 5.96
CA ASP A 376 19.81 -10.41 6.01
C ASP A 376 20.22 -11.75 5.36
N GLU A 377 21.51 -11.87 4.98
CA GLU A 377 22.05 -13.05 4.29
C GLU A 377 21.93 -14.33 5.14
N GLU A 378 21.65 -15.44 4.46
CA GLU A 378 21.45 -16.73 5.11
C GLU A 378 22.74 -17.25 5.73
N THR A 379 22.66 -17.63 7.00
CA THR A 379 23.76 -18.17 7.80
C THR A 379 23.26 -19.43 8.48
N GLN A 380 24.08 -20.48 8.46
CA GLN A 380 23.77 -21.77 9.07
C GLN A 380 23.94 -21.64 10.59
N GLU A 381 22.84 -21.69 11.34
CA GLU A 381 22.88 -21.64 12.81
C GLU A 381 21.67 -22.37 13.41
N ARG A 382 21.83 -22.79 14.67
CA ARG A 382 20.79 -23.45 15.47
C ARG A 382 19.88 -22.39 16.08
N TRP A 383 18.59 -22.49 15.80
CA TRP A 383 17.57 -21.56 16.29
C TRP A 383 17.01 -22.01 17.63
N ASP A 384 16.52 -21.04 18.39
CA ASP A 384 15.79 -21.25 19.64
C ASP A 384 14.56 -22.14 19.41
N ALA A 385 14.22 -22.97 20.40
CA ALA A 385 13.02 -23.81 20.36
C ALA A 385 11.75 -22.96 20.23
N ALA A 386 11.75 -21.76 20.82
CA ALA A 386 10.67 -20.78 20.76
C ALA A 386 10.54 -20.05 19.41
N VAL A 387 11.33 -20.42 18.38
CA VAL A 387 11.26 -19.82 17.04
C VAL A 387 10.94 -20.87 15.97
N TYR A 388 9.70 -20.85 15.47
CA TYR A 388 9.25 -21.68 14.36
C TYR A 388 9.43 -20.97 13.00
N ARG A 389 10.15 -21.59 12.07
CA ARG A 389 10.36 -21.08 10.71
C ARG A 389 9.43 -21.75 9.72
N TYR A 390 8.81 -20.98 8.83
CA TYR A 390 7.96 -21.50 7.74
C TYR A 390 8.27 -20.83 6.40
N LYS A 391 8.06 -21.54 5.29
CA LYS A 391 8.37 -21.03 3.94
C LYS A 391 7.29 -20.14 3.35
N ARG A 392 6.02 -20.56 3.45
CA ARG A 392 4.87 -19.84 2.88
C ARG A 392 3.78 -19.62 3.91
N VAL A 393 3.24 -20.70 4.46
CA VAL A 393 2.17 -20.67 5.47
C VAL A 393 2.62 -21.50 6.67
N PRO A 394 2.37 -21.05 7.90
CA PRO A 394 2.63 -21.83 9.11
C PRO A 394 1.73 -23.07 9.17
N LEU A 395 2.30 -24.24 9.51
CA LEU A 395 1.54 -25.48 9.69
C LEU A 395 1.00 -25.55 11.12
N ALA A 396 -0.27 -25.92 11.26
CA ALA A 396 -0.94 -25.97 12.56
C ALA A 396 -0.33 -27.02 13.49
N GLU A 397 0.00 -28.19 12.93
CA GLU A 397 0.56 -29.33 13.62
C GLU A 397 1.96 -28.99 14.19
N GLU A 398 2.82 -28.39 13.39
CA GLU A 398 4.16 -27.93 13.79
C GLU A 398 4.09 -26.85 14.88
N VAL A 399 3.15 -25.90 14.76
CA VAL A 399 2.95 -24.86 15.78
C VAL A 399 2.49 -25.49 17.11
N ALA A 400 1.60 -26.48 17.07
CA ALA A 400 1.14 -27.18 18.27
C ALA A 400 2.27 -28.00 18.92
N GLU A 401 3.07 -28.72 18.14
CA GLU A 401 4.23 -29.48 18.63
C GLU A 401 5.26 -28.55 19.31
N ARG A 402 5.61 -27.45 18.64
CA ARG A 402 6.51 -26.43 19.21
C ARG A 402 5.94 -25.78 20.47
N ALA A 403 4.64 -25.46 20.47
CA ALA A 403 3.98 -24.92 21.65
C ALA A 403 4.05 -25.92 22.82
N ALA A 404 3.90 -27.23 22.56
CA ALA A 404 4.05 -28.26 23.57
C ALA A 404 5.49 -28.35 24.11
N GLN A 405 6.49 -28.28 23.25
CA GLN A 405 7.91 -28.26 23.64
C GLN A 405 8.23 -27.06 24.52
N VAL A 406 7.84 -25.85 24.09
CA VAL A 406 8.07 -24.60 24.84
C VAL A 406 7.33 -24.62 26.18
N ALA A 407 6.09 -25.08 26.19
CA ALA A 407 5.30 -25.19 27.41
C ALA A 407 5.71 -26.37 28.29
N GLY A 408 6.63 -27.24 27.89
CA GLY A 408 7.04 -28.43 28.66
C GLY A 408 5.90 -29.42 28.89
N VAL A 409 5.08 -29.63 27.85
CA VAL A 409 3.93 -30.57 27.83
C VAL A 409 3.99 -31.53 26.62
N ALA A 410 5.16 -31.59 25.97
CA ALA A 410 5.43 -32.47 24.83
C ALA A 410 5.53 -33.94 25.24
#